data_AF-T1GCV6-F1
#
_entry.id   AF-T1GCV6-F1
#
_cell.length_a   1.000
_cell.length_b   1.000
_cell.length_c   1.000
_cell.angle_alpha   90.00
_cell.angle_beta   90.00
_cell.angle_gamma   90.00
#
_symmetry.space_group_name_H-M   'P 1'
#
loop_
_entity.id
_entity.type
_entity.pdbx_description
1 polymer ?
#
loop_
_entity_poly.entity_id
_entity_poly.type
_entity_poly.pdbx_seq_one_letter_code
_entity_poly.pdbx_strand_id
1 'polypeptide(L)'
;MVVLSVGSNGQVFATSAIRGIRFLQILRMLHVDRQGGTWRLLGSVVFIHRQELITTLYIGFLGLIFSSYFVYLAEKDVVDADGKNDFSSYADALWWGVITVTTIGYGDAVPKTWMGKIVASCFSVFAISFLLYQRGFALKVQQKQRQKHFNRQIPAAAMLIQCLWRCYAADKSFNSEATWLIHVKDGESTSINANNSLNAVLPTQLGKVDRCPQECHSSY
;
A
#
# COMPACT_ATOMS: atom_id res chain seq x y z
N MET A 1 -12.34 -36.87 -13.23
CA MET A 1 -12.78 -38.27 -13.37
C MET A 1 -11.64 -39.29 -13.50
N VAL A 2 -10.39 -38.90 -13.80
CA VAL A 2 -9.26 -39.84 -14.00
C VAL A 2 -8.56 -40.33 -12.72
N VAL A 3 -8.62 -39.58 -11.61
CA VAL A 3 -7.99 -40.00 -10.32
C VAL A 3 -8.79 -41.08 -9.59
N LEU A 4 -10.06 -41.27 -9.93
CA LEU A 4 -10.93 -42.25 -9.27
C LEU A 4 -10.74 -43.69 -9.77
N SER A 5 -10.08 -43.90 -10.91
CA SER A 5 -9.88 -45.23 -11.52
C SER A 5 -8.52 -45.88 -11.20
N VAL A 6 -7.57 -45.15 -10.61
CA VAL A 6 -6.19 -45.63 -10.35
C VAL A 6 -6.03 -46.30 -8.97
N GLY A 7 -7.05 -46.25 -8.10
CA GLY A 7 -6.94 -46.72 -6.71
C GLY A 7 -7.11 -48.23 -6.47
N SER A 8 -7.41 -49.05 -7.50
CA SER A 8 -7.95 -50.39 -7.26
C SER A 8 -6.93 -51.53 -7.07
N ASN A 9 -5.61 -51.31 -7.23
CA ASN A 9 -4.63 -52.42 -7.26
C ASN A 9 -3.42 -52.30 -6.31
N GLY A 10 -3.51 -51.52 -5.23
CA GLY A 10 -2.49 -51.61 -4.18
C GLY A 10 -2.68 -50.62 -3.04
N GLN A 11 -2.66 -51.14 -1.81
CA GLN A 11 -2.82 -50.38 -0.57
C GLN A 11 -1.86 -49.17 -0.46
N VAL A 12 -0.68 -49.25 -1.09
CA VAL A 12 0.32 -48.16 -1.19
C VAL A 12 0.01 -47.10 -2.25
N PHE A 13 -0.67 -47.47 -3.33
CA PHE A 13 -1.14 -46.53 -4.36
C PHE A 13 -2.36 -45.74 -3.89
N ALA A 14 -3.23 -46.37 -3.09
CA ALA A 14 -4.38 -45.72 -2.47
C ALA A 14 -3.97 -44.55 -1.55
N THR A 15 -2.91 -44.71 -0.73
CA THR A 15 -2.43 -43.62 0.14
C THR A 15 -1.89 -42.43 -0.66
N SER A 16 -1.17 -42.69 -1.77
CA SER A 16 -0.65 -41.64 -2.66
C SER A 16 -1.78 -40.90 -3.39
N ALA A 17 -2.81 -41.62 -3.83
CA ALA A 17 -4.00 -41.04 -4.44
C ALA A 17 -4.77 -40.15 -3.45
N ILE A 18 -4.91 -40.55 -2.18
CA ILE A 18 -5.57 -39.74 -1.14
C ILE A 18 -4.81 -38.44 -0.86
N ARG A 19 -3.47 -38.48 -0.79
CA ARG A 19 -2.64 -37.27 -0.66
C ARG A 19 -2.80 -36.35 -1.88
N GLY A 20 -2.86 -36.92 -3.08
CA GLY A 20 -3.12 -36.18 -4.32
C GLY A 20 -4.50 -35.52 -4.34
N ILE A 21 -5.55 -36.20 -3.87
CA ILE A 21 -6.91 -35.62 -3.77
C ILE A 21 -6.93 -34.44 -2.78
N ARG A 22 -6.25 -34.54 -1.64
CA ARG A 22 -6.12 -33.41 -0.69
C ARG A 22 -5.38 -32.22 -1.30
N PHE A 23 -4.34 -32.46 -2.10
CA PHE A 23 -3.63 -31.41 -2.82
C PHE A 23 -4.52 -30.75 -3.89
N LEU A 24 -5.29 -31.55 -4.63
CA LEU A 24 -6.26 -31.06 -5.61
C LEU A 24 -7.39 -30.23 -4.96
N GLN A 25 -7.77 -30.52 -3.72
CA GLN A 25 -8.73 -29.70 -2.96
C GLN A 25 -8.19 -28.29 -2.69
N ILE A 26 -6.91 -28.16 -2.32
CA ILE A 26 -6.26 -26.85 -2.11
C ILE A 26 -6.15 -26.09 -3.44
N LEU A 27 -5.75 -26.77 -4.52
CA LEU A 27 -5.69 -26.17 -5.86
C LEU A 27 -7.06 -25.69 -6.34
N ARG A 28 -8.14 -26.40 -5.99
CA ARG A 28 -9.52 -25.97 -6.31
C ARG A 28 -9.88 -24.66 -5.61
N MET A 29 -9.46 -24.47 -4.36
CA MET A 29 -9.67 -23.22 -3.62
C MET A 29 -8.91 -22.05 -4.26
N LEU A 30 -7.72 -22.30 -4.81
CA LEU A 30 -6.94 -21.30 -5.55
C LEU A 30 -7.61 -20.89 -6.88
N HIS A 31 -8.31 -21.83 -7.53
CA HIS A 31 -9.10 -21.53 -8.73
C HIS A 31 -10.40 -20.76 -8.44
N VAL A 32 -10.95 -20.82 -7.22
CA VAL A 32 -12.13 -20.02 -6.81
C VAL A 32 -11.80 -18.51 -6.79
N ASP A 33 -10.54 -18.12 -6.67
CA ASP A 33 -10.06 -16.75 -6.89
C ASP A 33 -10.05 -16.35 -8.38
N ARG A 34 -11.02 -16.86 -9.16
CA ARG A 34 -11.07 -16.89 -10.63
C ARG A 34 -11.05 -15.51 -11.30
N GLN A 35 -11.33 -14.44 -10.56
CA GLN A 35 -11.21 -13.08 -11.08
C GLN A 35 -9.77 -12.55 -11.02
N GLY A 36 -8.86 -13.24 -10.32
CA GLY A 36 -7.46 -12.83 -10.15
C GLY A 36 -7.32 -11.41 -9.61
N GLY A 37 -8.40 -10.84 -9.05
CA GLY A 37 -8.46 -9.44 -8.63
C GLY A 37 -7.45 -9.19 -7.52
N THR A 38 -7.40 -10.10 -6.55
CA THR A 38 -6.43 -10.09 -5.44
C THR A 38 -5.00 -10.11 -5.96
N TRP A 39 -4.66 -11.03 -6.87
CA TRP A 39 -3.32 -11.13 -7.46
C TRP A 39 -2.96 -9.93 -8.33
N ARG A 40 -3.91 -9.39 -9.09
CA ARG A 40 -3.71 -8.22 -9.95
C ARG A 40 -3.49 -6.95 -9.12
N LEU A 41 -4.21 -6.80 -8.02
CA LEU A 41 -4.03 -5.70 -7.07
C LEU A 41 -2.67 -5.80 -6.37
N LEU A 42 -2.33 -6.98 -5.86
CA LEU A 42 -1.05 -7.22 -5.18
C LEU A 42 0.14 -7.02 -6.12
N GLY A 43 0.07 -7.54 -7.35
CA GLY A 43 1.09 -7.33 -8.37
C GLY A 43 1.24 -5.87 -8.79
N SER A 44 0.14 -5.11 -8.89
CA SER A 44 0.19 -3.67 -9.21
C SER A 44 0.93 -2.87 -8.13
N VAL A 45 0.63 -3.14 -6.85
CA VAL A 45 1.32 -2.52 -5.71
C VAL A 45 2.83 -2.81 -5.73
N VAL A 46 3.19 -4.08 -5.91
CA VAL A 46 4.60 -4.49 -5.97
C VAL A 46 5.32 -3.84 -7.15
N PHE A 47 4.68 -3.76 -8.32
CA PHE A 47 5.30 -3.18 -9.51
C PHE A 47 5.57 -1.68 -9.35
N ILE A 48 4.63 -0.93 -8.76
CA ILE A 48 4.77 0.53 -8.54
C ILE A 48 5.96 0.81 -7.62
N HIS A 49 6.18 -0.04 -6.61
CA HIS A 49 7.17 0.17 -5.55
C HIS A 49 8.35 -0.80 -5.59
N ARG A 50 8.56 -1.43 -6.74
CA ARG A 50 9.62 -2.43 -6.94
C ARG A 50 11.00 -1.91 -6.56
N GLN A 51 11.29 -0.63 -6.81
CA GLN A 51 12.60 -0.06 -6.50
C GLN A 51 12.87 -0.05 -4.98
N GLU A 52 11.88 0.38 -4.19
CA GLU A 52 11.97 0.44 -2.73
C GLU A 52 12.01 -0.98 -2.15
N LEU A 53 11.18 -1.89 -2.67
CA LEU A 53 11.16 -3.31 -2.28
C LEU A 53 12.47 -4.03 -2.58
N ILE A 54 13.04 -3.86 -3.78
CA ILE A 54 14.31 -4.48 -4.17
C ILE A 54 15.44 -3.92 -3.31
N THR A 55 15.48 -2.61 -3.09
CA THR A 55 16.53 -1.97 -2.28
C THR A 55 16.49 -2.47 -0.84
N THR A 56 15.30 -2.53 -0.23
CA THR A 56 15.14 -3.05 1.13
C THR A 56 15.48 -4.54 1.20
N LEU A 57 14.97 -5.36 0.29
CA LEU A 57 15.29 -6.78 0.24
C LEU A 57 16.79 -7.02 0.06
N TYR A 58 17.46 -6.22 -0.78
CA TYR A 58 18.91 -6.30 -0.98
C TYR A 58 19.69 -5.98 0.31
N ILE A 59 19.37 -4.87 0.98
CA ILE A 59 20.05 -4.49 2.23
C ILE A 59 19.78 -5.54 3.32
N GLY A 60 18.55 -6.03 3.44
CA GLY A 60 18.17 -7.07 4.39
C GLY A 60 18.88 -8.40 4.12
N PHE A 61 18.96 -8.82 2.86
CA PHE A 61 19.68 -10.01 2.45
C PHE A 61 21.18 -9.89 2.73
N LEU A 62 21.78 -8.75 2.41
CA LEU A 62 23.19 -8.48 2.69
C LEU A 62 23.47 -8.53 4.20
N GLY A 63 22.63 -7.87 5.01
CA GLY A 63 22.72 -7.92 6.47
C GLY A 63 22.55 -9.32 7.04
N LEU A 64 21.67 -10.15 6.46
CA LEU A 64 21.49 -11.55 6.85
C LEU A 64 22.75 -12.39 6.57
N ILE A 65 23.33 -12.28 5.37
CA ILE A 65 24.56 -13.00 5.00
C ILE A 65 25.71 -12.62 5.93
N PHE A 66 25.89 -11.33 6.21
CA PHE A 66 26.93 -10.85 7.12
C PHE A 66 26.68 -11.33 8.56
N SER A 67 25.47 -11.16 9.09
CA SER A 67 25.12 -11.58 10.45
C SER A 67 25.35 -13.08 10.66
N SER A 68 24.82 -13.91 9.75
CA SER A 68 25.02 -15.36 9.79
C SER A 68 26.49 -15.75 9.70
N TYR A 69 27.31 -15.04 8.92
CA TYR A 69 28.74 -15.30 8.83
C TYR A 69 29.47 -14.97 10.14
N PHE A 70 29.20 -13.80 10.73
CA PHE A 70 29.80 -13.42 12.02
C PHE A 70 29.37 -14.37 13.16
N VAL A 71 28.10 -14.76 13.22
CA VAL A 71 27.60 -15.72 14.22
C VAL A 71 28.22 -17.09 13.99
N TYR A 72 28.33 -17.56 12.75
CA TYR A 72 29.01 -18.81 12.43
C TYR A 72 30.47 -18.79 12.91
N LEU A 73 31.22 -17.73 12.64
CA LEU A 73 32.60 -17.62 13.11
C LEU A 73 32.71 -17.59 14.64
N ALA A 74 31.75 -16.97 15.32
CA ALA A 74 31.73 -16.89 16.78
C ALA A 74 31.32 -18.22 17.45
N GLU A 75 30.46 -19.02 16.81
CA GLU A 75 29.85 -20.21 17.42
C GLU A 75 30.38 -21.54 16.87
N LYS A 76 31.13 -21.56 15.75
CA LYS A 76 31.57 -22.81 15.08
C LYS A 76 32.37 -23.76 15.99
N ASP A 77 33.10 -23.24 16.97
CA ASP A 77 33.93 -24.04 17.88
C ASP A 77 33.22 -24.35 19.21
N VAL A 78 31.97 -23.91 19.37
CA VAL A 78 31.20 -24.13 20.59
C VAL A 78 30.41 -25.42 20.48
N VAL A 79 30.64 -26.31 21.43
CA VAL A 79 29.88 -27.56 21.58
C VAL A 79 28.92 -27.39 22.75
N ASP A 80 27.67 -27.77 22.55
CA ASP A 80 26.65 -27.72 23.59
C ASP A 80 26.87 -28.77 24.69
N ALA A 81 26.15 -28.62 25.80
CA ALA A 81 26.09 -29.60 26.88
C ALA A 81 25.68 -31.01 26.40
N ASP A 82 24.86 -31.10 25.36
CA ASP A 82 24.43 -32.36 24.73
C ASP A 82 25.44 -32.93 23.73
N GLY A 83 26.62 -32.32 23.59
CA GLY A 83 27.66 -32.72 22.63
C GLY A 83 27.36 -32.36 21.17
N LYS A 84 26.28 -31.62 20.92
CA LYS A 84 25.88 -31.16 19.58
C LYS A 84 26.43 -29.77 19.30
N ASN A 85 26.73 -29.50 18.03
CA ASN A 85 27.12 -28.17 17.57
C ASN A 85 26.00 -27.62 16.70
N ASP A 86 25.28 -26.62 17.23
CA ASP A 86 24.12 -26.01 16.57
C ASP A 86 24.52 -25.21 15.31
N PHE A 87 25.79 -24.82 15.21
CA PHE A 87 26.35 -24.03 14.12
C PHE A 87 27.46 -24.81 13.40
N SER A 88 27.19 -26.09 13.05
CA SER A 88 28.18 -26.95 12.40
C SER A 88 28.55 -26.46 10.99
N SER A 89 27.56 -25.97 10.25
CA SER A 89 27.68 -25.49 8.88
C SER A 89 27.22 -24.04 8.77
N TYR A 90 27.75 -23.34 7.77
CA TYR A 90 27.24 -22.02 7.41
C TYR A 90 25.74 -22.04 7.06
N ALA A 91 25.24 -23.17 6.54
CA ALA A 91 23.82 -23.35 6.28
C ALA A 91 22.96 -23.29 7.56
N ASP A 92 23.47 -23.80 8.68
CA ASP A 92 22.76 -23.79 9.97
C ASP A 92 22.71 -22.37 10.53
N ALA A 93 23.79 -21.60 10.38
CA ALA A 93 23.83 -20.18 10.73
C ALA A 93 22.92 -19.31 9.84
N LEU A 94 22.79 -19.65 8.55
CA LEU A 94 21.82 -19.02 7.65
C LEU A 94 20.38 -19.32 8.06
N TRP A 95 20.09 -20.58 8.41
CA TRP A 95 18.78 -20.99 8.90
C TRP A 95 18.39 -20.19 10.15
N TRP A 96 19.30 -20.10 11.13
CA TRP A 96 19.12 -19.25 12.30
C TRP A 96 18.87 -17.77 11.93
N GLY A 97 19.65 -17.22 10.99
CA GLY A 97 19.50 -15.85 10.51
C GLY A 97 18.13 -15.59 9.86
N VAL A 98 17.63 -16.54 9.07
CA VAL A 98 16.30 -16.47 8.43
C VAL A 98 15.18 -16.52 9.47
N ILE A 99 15.26 -17.43 10.44
CA ILE A 99 14.28 -17.52 11.54
C ILE A 99 14.27 -16.25 12.39
N THR A 100 15.45 -15.67 12.61
CA THR A 100 15.61 -14.44 13.40
C THR A 100 15.08 -13.21 12.66
N VAL A 101 15.40 -13.06 11.36
CA VAL A 101 14.92 -11.91 10.57
C VAL A 101 13.41 -11.96 10.35
N THR A 102 12.85 -13.16 10.23
CA THR A 102 11.40 -13.38 10.15
C THR A 102 10.72 -13.30 11.51
N THR A 103 11.47 -13.11 12.60
CA THR A 103 10.99 -13.03 13.99
C THR A 103 10.18 -14.26 14.44
N ILE A 104 10.42 -15.42 13.82
CA ILE A 104 9.77 -16.68 14.22
C ILE A 104 10.39 -17.20 15.52
N GLY A 105 11.72 -17.25 15.59
CA GLY A 105 12.48 -17.60 16.79
C GLY A 105 12.15 -18.97 17.38
N TYR A 106 12.33 -20.06 16.61
CA TYR A 106 12.07 -21.42 17.11
C TYR A 106 12.91 -21.80 18.34
N GLY A 107 14.14 -21.26 18.45
CA GLY A 107 15.04 -21.55 19.57
C GLY A 107 15.76 -22.91 19.45
N ASP A 108 15.75 -23.52 18.26
CA ASP A 108 16.47 -24.74 17.91
C ASP A 108 17.99 -24.54 17.84
N ALA A 109 18.43 -23.36 17.41
CA ALA A 109 19.82 -22.93 17.45
C ALA A 109 19.90 -21.54 18.08
N VAL A 110 20.79 -21.33 19.04
CA VAL A 110 20.95 -20.04 19.73
C VAL A 110 22.44 -19.79 19.99
N PRO A 111 22.99 -18.61 19.66
CA PRO A 111 24.39 -18.29 19.94
C PRO A 111 24.64 -18.29 21.45
N LYS A 112 25.67 -19.01 21.88
CA LYS A 112 26.03 -19.20 23.29
C LYS A 112 27.15 -18.26 23.71
N THR A 113 28.07 -17.95 22.81
CA THR A 113 29.17 -17.01 23.07
C THR A 113 28.67 -15.60 23.31
N TRP A 114 29.44 -14.84 24.10
CA TRP A 114 29.18 -13.42 24.30
C TRP A 114 29.25 -12.62 22.99
N MET A 115 30.21 -12.94 22.12
CA MET A 115 30.37 -12.28 20.82
C MET A 115 29.17 -12.56 19.89
N GLY A 116 28.76 -13.82 19.77
CA GLY A 116 27.60 -14.22 18.98
C GLY A 116 26.31 -13.56 19.48
N LYS A 117 26.13 -13.45 20.80
CA LYS A 117 24.98 -12.75 21.42
C LYS A 117 24.94 -11.26 21.10
N ILE A 118 26.08 -10.56 21.10
CA ILE A 118 26.13 -9.15 20.71
C ILE A 118 25.70 -8.98 19.26
N VAL A 119 26.29 -9.77 18.35
CA VAL A 119 25.96 -9.72 16.91
C VAL A 119 24.48 -10.03 16.69
N ALA A 120 23.96 -11.06 17.34
CA ALA A 120 22.55 -11.44 17.28
C ALA A 120 21.61 -10.35 17.82
N SER A 121 21.99 -9.69 18.92
CA SER A 121 21.21 -8.59 19.48
C SER A 121 21.15 -7.42 18.51
N CYS A 122 22.28 -6.98 17.95
CA CYS A 122 22.30 -5.92 16.94
C CYS A 122 21.48 -6.29 15.69
N PHE A 123 21.61 -7.52 15.22
CA PHE A 123 20.87 -8.01 14.05
C PHE A 123 19.36 -8.08 14.29
N SER A 124 18.91 -8.49 15.48
CA SER A 124 17.48 -8.56 15.81
C SER A 124 16.82 -7.17 15.84
N VAL A 125 17.50 -6.13 16.35
CA VAL A 125 17.01 -4.75 16.29
C VAL A 125 16.88 -4.26 14.84
N PHE A 126 17.86 -4.58 14.00
CA PHE A 126 17.80 -4.27 12.57
C PHE A 126 16.63 -4.99 11.87
N ALA A 127 16.43 -6.28 12.16
CA ALA A 127 15.34 -7.08 11.60
C ALA A 127 13.96 -6.50 11.97
N ILE A 128 13.74 -6.13 13.22
CA ILE A 128 12.47 -5.53 13.66
C ILE A 128 12.22 -4.20 12.94
N SER A 129 13.25 -3.36 12.83
CA SER A 129 13.17 -2.07 12.11
C SER A 129 12.78 -2.28 10.65
N PHE A 130 13.35 -3.30 10.01
CA PHE A 130 13.06 -3.69 8.64
C PHE A 130 11.59 -4.13 8.46
N LEU A 131 11.08 -4.97 9.37
CA LEU A 131 9.69 -5.40 9.36
C LEU A 131 8.70 -4.23 9.53
N LEU A 132 9.03 -3.28 10.41
CA LEU A 132 8.23 -2.07 10.60
C LEU A 132 8.21 -1.19 9.34
N TYR A 133 9.37 -1.02 8.70
CA TYR A 133 9.45 -0.29 7.43
C TYR A 133 8.57 -0.95 6.36
N GLN A 134 8.65 -2.28 6.24
CA GLN A 134 7.87 -3.02 5.25
C GLN A 134 6.36 -2.96 5.49
N ARG A 135 5.93 -3.03 6.77
CA ARG A 135 4.51 -2.86 7.13
C ARG A 135 4.03 -1.42 6.91
N GLY A 136 4.82 -0.42 7.30
CA GLY A 136 4.48 0.99 7.12
C GLY A 136 4.39 1.41 5.65
N PHE A 137 5.20 0.78 4.82
CA PHE A 137 5.16 0.93 3.38
C PHE A 137 3.81 0.48 2.80
N ALA A 138 3.31 -0.70 3.19
CA ALA A 138 1.99 -1.21 2.75
C ALA A 138 0.82 -0.28 3.14
N LEU A 139 0.87 0.36 4.32
CA LEU A 139 -0.18 1.29 4.77
C LEU A 139 -0.20 2.59 3.96
N LYS A 140 0.97 3.15 3.61
CA LYS A 140 1.06 4.34 2.75
C LYS A 140 0.48 4.08 1.36
N VAL A 141 0.71 2.87 0.81
CA VAL A 141 0.15 2.46 -0.48
C VAL A 141 -1.38 2.43 -0.44
N GLN A 142 -1.97 1.87 0.61
CA GLN A 142 -3.43 1.79 0.78
C GLN A 142 -4.07 3.18 0.91
N GLN A 143 -3.47 4.07 1.70
CA GLN A 143 -4.00 5.43 1.89
C GLN A 143 -3.91 6.28 0.62
N LYS A 144 -2.83 6.16 -0.15
CA LYS A 144 -2.65 6.93 -1.39
C LYS A 144 -3.60 6.46 -2.50
N GLN A 145 -3.98 5.18 -2.54
CA GLN A 145 -5.06 4.72 -3.42
C GLN A 145 -6.44 5.19 -2.97
N ARG A 146 -6.78 5.10 -1.66
CA ARG A 146 -8.12 5.49 -1.18
C ARG A 146 -8.39 7.00 -1.34
N GLN A 147 -7.38 7.85 -1.15
CA GLN A 147 -7.53 9.30 -1.28
C GLN A 147 -7.71 9.75 -2.75
N LYS A 148 -7.06 9.07 -3.71
CA LYS A 148 -7.12 9.43 -5.13
C LYS A 148 -8.48 9.13 -5.77
N HIS A 149 -9.15 8.05 -5.37
CA HIS A 149 -10.49 7.74 -5.88
C HIS A 149 -11.54 8.71 -5.35
N PHE A 150 -11.46 9.12 -4.09
CA PHE A 150 -12.44 10.03 -3.49
C PHE A 150 -12.27 11.49 -3.94
N ASN A 151 -11.05 12.05 -3.94
CA ASN A 151 -10.84 13.47 -4.28
C ASN A 151 -10.98 13.81 -5.77
N ARG A 152 -10.86 12.84 -6.69
CA ARG A 152 -10.96 13.13 -8.14
C ARG A 152 -12.37 12.98 -8.71
N GLN A 153 -13.24 12.20 -8.06
CA GLN A 153 -14.60 11.94 -8.56
C GLN A 153 -15.58 13.07 -8.20
N ILE A 154 -15.41 13.70 -7.04
CA ILE A 154 -16.30 14.78 -6.56
C ILE A 154 -16.31 16.01 -7.49
N PRO A 155 -15.17 16.61 -7.89
CA PRO A 155 -15.20 17.80 -8.75
C PRO A 155 -15.60 17.47 -10.21
N ALA A 156 -15.21 16.31 -10.73
CA ALA A 156 -15.54 15.90 -12.10
C ALA A 156 -17.05 15.62 -12.27
N ALA A 157 -17.68 14.98 -11.28
CA ALA A 157 -19.13 14.77 -11.27
C ALA A 157 -19.89 16.11 -11.13
N ALA A 158 -19.42 17.01 -10.25
CA ALA A 158 -20.02 18.32 -10.08
C ALA A 158 -19.98 19.15 -11.37
N MET A 159 -18.85 19.16 -12.08
CA MET A 159 -18.72 19.84 -13.39
C MET A 159 -19.66 19.27 -14.45
N LEU A 160 -19.82 17.95 -14.51
CA LEU A 160 -20.75 17.29 -15.44
C LEU A 160 -22.20 17.71 -15.18
N ILE A 161 -22.62 17.72 -13.91
CA ILE A 161 -23.96 18.15 -13.52
C ILE A 161 -24.16 19.65 -13.85
N GLN A 162 -23.17 20.49 -13.58
CA GLN A 162 -23.22 21.92 -13.87
C GLN A 162 -23.30 22.21 -15.37
N CYS A 163 -22.50 21.52 -16.21
CA CYS A 163 -22.57 21.64 -17.66
C CYS A 163 -23.90 21.13 -18.21
N LEU A 164 -24.40 19.99 -17.71
CA LEU A 164 -25.68 19.44 -18.13
C LEU A 164 -26.84 20.39 -17.83
N TRP A 165 -26.85 20.99 -16.63
CA TRP A 165 -27.86 21.99 -16.26
C TRP A 165 -27.74 23.27 -17.09
N ARG A 166 -26.52 23.76 -17.35
CA ARG A 166 -26.29 24.92 -18.24
C ARG A 166 -26.75 24.66 -19.68
N CYS A 167 -26.53 23.46 -20.22
CA CYS A 167 -27.05 23.08 -21.54
C CYS A 167 -28.59 22.99 -21.57
N TYR A 168 -29.20 22.47 -20.50
CA TYR A 168 -30.66 22.40 -20.38
C TYR A 168 -31.30 23.79 -20.24
N ALA A 169 -30.72 24.68 -19.41
CA ALA A 169 -31.21 26.04 -19.21
C ALA A 169 -31.01 26.97 -20.43
N ALA A 170 -30.23 26.54 -21.43
CA ALA A 170 -30.04 27.24 -22.70
C ALA A 170 -31.08 26.83 -23.77
N ASP A 171 -31.97 25.89 -23.47
CA ASP A 171 -33.07 25.52 -24.36
C ASP A 171 -34.11 26.64 -24.49
N LYS A 172 -34.59 26.89 -25.72
CA LYS A 172 -35.51 28.00 -26.06
C LYS A 172 -36.89 27.89 -25.41
N SER A 173 -37.21 26.74 -24.83
CA SER A 173 -38.48 26.47 -24.14
C SER A 173 -38.55 27.02 -22.71
N PHE A 174 -37.42 27.39 -22.11
CA PHE A 174 -37.30 27.77 -20.69
C PHE A 174 -36.64 29.16 -20.53
N ASN A 175 -37.40 30.16 -20.05
CA ASN A 175 -36.88 31.50 -19.76
C ASN A 175 -36.51 31.64 -18.27
N SER A 176 -35.34 31.14 -17.87
CA SER A 176 -34.82 31.37 -16.52
C SER A 176 -33.83 32.54 -16.51
N GLU A 177 -34.33 33.72 -16.11
CA GLU A 177 -33.58 34.99 -16.10
C GLU A 177 -32.35 34.96 -15.17
N ALA A 178 -32.42 34.19 -14.07
CA ALA A 178 -31.36 34.07 -13.07
C ALA A 178 -30.07 33.39 -13.60
N THR A 179 -30.16 32.55 -14.64
CA THR A 179 -29.00 31.86 -15.24
C THR A 179 -28.13 32.83 -16.05
N TRP A 180 -28.74 33.85 -16.66
CA TRP A 180 -28.08 34.80 -17.54
C TRP A 180 -27.53 36.03 -16.80
N LEU A 181 -28.08 36.32 -15.62
CA LEU A 181 -27.66 37.40 -14.71
C LEU A 181 -26.17 37.34 -14.31
N ILE A 182 -25.54 36.15 -14.30
CA ILE A 182 -24.10 36.01 -14.01
C ILE A 182 -23.19 36.60 -15.10
N HIS A 183 -23.70 36.74 -16.34
CA HIS A 183 -22.98 37.28 -17.49
C HIS A 183 -23.34 38.74 -17.79
N VAL A 184 -24.40 39.24 -17.15
CA VAL A 184 -24.72 40.67 -17.15
C VAL A 184 -23.77 41.32 -16.15
N LYS A 185 -22.58 41.67 -16.62
CA LYS A 185 -21.66 42.53 -15.86
C LYS A 185 -22.36 43.89 -15.76
N ASP A 186 -22.64 44.37 -14.56
CA ASP A 186 -23.19 45.71 -14.31
C ASP A 186 -22.28 46.75 -14.97
N GLY A 187 -22.62 47.08 -16.22
CA GLY A 187 -21.97 48.10 -17.01
C GLY A 187 -22.69 49.41 -16.79
N GLU A 188 -22.58 50.00 -15.61
CA GLU A 188 -22.91 51.41 -15.46
C GLU A 188 -22.12 52.07 -14.32
N SER A 189 -20.94 52.56 -14.68
CA SER A 189 -20.24 53.62 -13.98
C SER A 189 -20.46 54.93 -14.74
N THR A 190 -21.62 55.60 -14.62
CA THR A 190 -21.79 56.96 -15.20
C THR A 190 -22.84 57.82 -14.45
N SER A 191 -22.34 58.66 -13.54
CA SER A 191 -22.72 60.07 -13.22
C SER A 191 -24.17 60.59 -13.03
N ILE A 192 -24.40 61.12 -11.81
CA ILE A 192 -24.97 62.45 -11.43
C ILE A 192 -26.48 62.75 -11.63
N ASN A 193 -27.24 62.90 -10.53
CA ASN A 193 -27.77 64.22 -10.07
C ASN A 193 -28.52 64.16 -8.72
N ALA A 194 -28.43 65.28 -7.99
CA ALA A 194 -28.83 65.46 -6.60
C ALA A 194 -30.34 65.66 -6.37
N ASN A 195 -30.72 65.55 -5.08
CA ASN A 195 -31.92 66.10 -4.41
C ASN A 195 -33.11 65.14 -4.24
N ASN A 196 -33.14 64.39 -3.13
CA ASN A 196 -34.09 64.65 -2.02
C ASN A 196 -34.15 63.50 -1.00
N SER A 197 -34.10 63.91 0.27
CA SER A 197 -34.61 63.23 1.47
C SER A 197 -33.88 62.01 2.02
N LEU A 198 -33.31 62.24 3.20
CA LEU A 198 -32.97 61.29 4.27
C LEU A 198 -33.76 59.97 4.21
N ASN A 199 -33.03 58.86 4.06
CA ASN A 199 -33.13 57.68 4.92
C ASN A 199 -31.79 56.97 4.87
N ALA A 200 -30.87 57.43 5.72
CA ALA A 200 -29.62 56.73 5.97
C ALA A 200 -29.92 55.46 6.77
N VAL A 201 -29.95 54.30 6.09
CA VAL A 201 -29.78 52.99 6.71
C VAL A 201 -28.86 52.15 5.82
N LEU A 202 -27.57 52.16 6.15
CA LEU A 202 -26.65 51.03 5.97
C LEU A 202 -25.97 50.87 7.34
N PRO A 203 -25.54 49.67 7.81
CA PRO A 203 -24.93 48.61 7.00
C PRO A 203 -25.33 47.18 7.45
N THR A 204 -24.49 46.19 7.13
CA THR A 204 -24.47 44.75 7.49
C THR A 204 -25.16 43.84 6.44
N GLN A 205 -24.47 43.07 5.59
CA GLN A 205 -23.29 42.23 5.82
C GLN A 205 -22.39 42.18 4.58
N LEU A 206 -21.16 42.65 4.78
CA LEU A 206 -20.02 42.42 3.90
C LEU A 206 -19.42 41.04 4.26
N GLY A 207 -19.91 39.98 3.62
CA GLY A 207 -19.32 38.64 3.67
C GLY A 207 -18.12 38.52 2.75
N LYS A 208 -16.99 39.05 3.23
CA LYS A 208 -15.65 39.01 2.65
C LYS A 208 -15.20 37.58 2.30
N VAL A 209 -14.97 37.28 1.02
CA VAL A 209 -13.83 36.44 0.60
C VAL A 209 -13.20 37.07 -0.64
N ASP A 210 -12.26 37.96 -0.33
CA ASP A 210 -11.23 38.45 -1.22
C ASP A 210 -10.47 37.31 -1.93
N ARG A 211 -10.15 37.58 -3.20
CA ARG A 211 -8.94 37.21 -3.93
C ARG A 211 -8.61 35.74 -4.19
N CYS A 212 -8.79 35.40 -5.47
CA CYS A 212 -7.74 34.75 -6.24
C CYS A 212 -6.47 35.63 -6.25
N PRO A 213 -5.27 35.05 -6.14
CA PRO A 213 -4.11 35.53 -6.87
C PRO A 213 -3.82 34.56 -8.02
N GLN A 214 -3.75 35.15 -9.20
CA GLN A 214 -3.18 34.57 -10.41
C GLN A 214 -1.73 34.10 -10.21
N GLU A 215 -1.40 33.07 -11.01
CA GLU A 215 -0.07 32.74 -11.54
C GLU A 215 0.96 32.03 -10.65
N CYS A 216 1.27 30.79 -11.04
CA CYS A 216 2.58 30.41 -11.58
C CYS A 216 2.34 29.19 -12.48
N HIS A 217 2.20 29.37 -13.79
CA HIS A 217 3.30 29.24 -14.74
C HIS A 217 4.17 28.01 -14.44
N SER A 218 3.94 26.92 -15.18
CA SER A 218 5.04 26.05 -15.59
C SER A 218 5.16 26.22 -17.10
N SER A 219 6.33 26.68 -17.55
CA SER A 219 6.81 26.17 -18.83
C SER A 219 6.84 24.64 -18.77
N TYR A 220 6.68 24.03 -19.94
CA TYR A 220 6.60 22.59 -20.26
C TYR A 220 5.18 22.01 -20.35
#